data_AF-A0A6L5X3D6-F1
#
_entry.id   AF-A0A6L5X3D6-F1
#
_cell.length_a   1.000
_cell.length_b   1.000
_cell.length_c   1.000
_cell.angle_alpha   90.00
_cell.angle_beta   90.00
_cell.angle_gamma   90.00
#
_symmetry.space_group_name_H-M   'P 1'
#
loop_
_entity.id
_entity.type
_entity.pdbx_description
1 polymer ?
#
loop_
_entity_poly.entity_id
_entity_poly.type
_entity_poly.pdbx_seq_one_letter_code
_entity_poly.pdbx_strand_id
1 'polypeptide(L)'
;MNEKEVEGINFEADENGQAADSVKPETATSDEERKQEEQIAGPVKRGRGRPPKNQKSEQAEAANSEAFAEAAETMQGIHVSDSSEAEQEDSPDPQRTDVAYQEKPPVQDFILASRGLQLLTELVRSQNQSQEKLIRSQTEFSSSVMDRMDQYRMQISKLESEAAEKEKNRLRDSYLEAQQKADERMEEIHQLRSQLDLSGRKVLKLNVRVEKLTEENESLRQQIQAMKEKAAERSRVAAGGRATGSATGETAEVGISEMEDFDNVSATVSGAGALNQNMSSASEAGAPDQNTSSASGAETLDKNPAHPSGSGKGEASSGFCGWGQRRRKKFLEKVYCDRRYSDEQIALIQEADKAGISLSGLKELCDPKISLGNMQVMLSYMKR
;
A
#
# COMPACT_ATOMS: atom_id res chain seq x y z
N MET A 1 -17.89 36.06 28.29
CA MET A 1 -17.43 35.85 29.66
C MET A 1 -18.07 34.58 30.18
N ASN A 2 -17.30 33.50 30.26
CA ASN A 2 -17.63 32.28 31.01
C ASN A 2 -16.29 31.69 31.44
N GLU A 3 -15.80 32.19 32.56
CA GLU A 3 -14.72 31.60 33.32
C GLU A 3 -15.33 30.52 34.20
N LYS A 4 -14.88 29.27 34.08
CA LYS A 4 -14.97 28.29 35.17
C LYS A 4 -14.09 27.07 34.93
N GLU A 5 -13.34 26.76 35.99
CA GLU A 5 -12.87 25.45 36.40
C GLU A 5 -11.58 24.94 35.76
N VAL A 6 -10.48 25.48 36.29
CA VAL A 6 -9.19 24.80 36.45
C VAL A 6 -9.28 23.94 37.70
N GLU A 7 -9.41 22.62 37.53
CA GLU A 7 -9.18 21.66 38.62
C GLU A 7 -7.84 20.94 38.41
N GLY A 8 -7.09 20.88 39.52
CA GLY A 8 -5.69 20.52 39.58
C GLY A 8 -5.42 19.03 39.40
N ILE A 9 -4.31 18.74 38.73
CA ILE A 9 -3.73 17.42 38.64
C ILE A 9 -2.71 17.30 39.78
N ASN A 10 -3.05 16.52 40.80
CA ASN A 10 -2.11 16.05 41.82
C ASN A 10 -1.10 15.11 41.16
N PHE A 11 0.18 15.44 41.24
CA PHE A 11 1.28 14.52 40.98
C PHE A 11 1.68 13.87 42.31
N GLU A 12 1.23 12.63 42.53
CA GLU A 12 1.87 11.75 43.51
C GLU A 12 3.08 11.10 42.85
N ALA A 13 4.25 11.43 43.39
CA ALA A 13 5.52 10.83 43.03
C ALA A 13 5.72 9.57 43.90
N ASP A 14 5.57 8.39 43.28
CA ASP A 14 6.03 7.14 43.88
C ASP A 14 7.51 6.92 43.52
N GLU A 15 8.38 7.39 44.41
CA GLU A 15 9.74 6.88 44.53
C GLU A 15 9.67 5.49 45.17
N ASN A 16 9.92 4.44 44.40
CA ASN A 16 10.24 3.14 44.96
C ASN A 16 11.53 2.62 44.33
N GLY A 17 12.64 2.97 44.99
CA GLY A 17 13.93 2.32 44.81
C GLY A 17 13.92 0.95 45.48
N GLN A 18 14.27 -0.09 44.72
CA GLN A 18 14.79 -1.32 45.29
C GLN A 18 16.07 -1.73 44.59
N ALA A 19 17.06 -1.96 45.44
CA ALA A 19 18.42 -2.34 45.15
C ALA A 19 18.56 -3.86 44.95
N ALA A 20 19.71 -4.19 44.35
CA ALA A 20 20.40 -5.49 44.36
C ALA A 20 19.76 -6.62 43.54
N ASP A 21 20.49 -7.16 42.57
CA ASP A 21 21.39 -8.26 42.89
C ASP A 21 22.45 -8.51 41.80
N SER A 22 23.55 -9.08 42.25
CA SER A 22 24.80 -9.33 41.57
C SER A 22 24.72 -10.58 40.71
N VAL A 23 25.04 -10.50 39.41
CA VAL A 23 25.32 -11.70 38.61
C VAL A 23 26.70 -11.59 37.95
N LYS A 24 27.54 -12.53 38.37
CA LYS A 24 28.93 -12.82 38.04
C LYS A 24 29.01 -13.44 36.63
N PRO A 25 29.97 -13.06 35.75
CA PRO A 25 30.19 -13.74 34.49
C PRO A 25 31.38 -14.70 34.60
N GLU A 26 31.12 -16.00 34.48
CA GLU A 26 32.15 -16.99 34.15
C GLU A 26 31.56 -17.96 33.13
N THR A 27 32.08 -17.94 31.91
CA THR A 27 32.39 -19.15 31.14
C THR A 27 33.23 -18.74 29.94
N ALA A 28 34.52 -19.01 30.08
CA ALA A 28 35.44 -19.13 28.97
C ALA A 28 34.98 -20.30 28.08
N THR A 29 34.90 -20.05 26.77
CA THR A 29 35.20 -21.10 25.79
C THR A 29 36.17 -20.51 24.78
N SER A 30 37.30 -21.19 24.72
CA SER A 30 38.48 -20.95 23.92
C SER A 30 38.22 -21.27 22.45
N ASP A 31 38.53 -20.29 21.61
CA ASP A 31 38.83 -20.48 20.19
C ASP A 31 40.17 -21.23 20.04
N GLU A 32 40.14 -22.38 19.37
CA GLU A 32 41.35 -23.04 18.85
C GLU A 32 41.07 -23.65 17.47
N GLU A 33 41.89 -23.23 16.49
CA GLU A 33 42.31 -23.92 15.25
C GLU A 33 41.23 -24.34 14.21
N ARG A 34 41.10 -23.73 13.03
CA ARG A 34 42.04 -23.41 11.93
C ARG A 34 42.74 -24.64 11.32
N LYS A 35 42.18 -25.19 10.20
CA LYS A 35 42.90 -25.51 8.93
C LYS A 35 42.08 -26.35 7.92
N GLN A 36 42.28 -26.03 6.63
CA GLN A 36 42.02 -26.81 5.38
C GLN A 36 40.53 -26.84 4.95
N GLU A 37 40.08 -26.61 3.71
CA GLU A 37 40.58 -26.80 2.34
C GLU A 37 40.19 -25.57 1.48
N GLU A 38 41.03 -24.95 0.66
CA GLU A 38 41.63 -25.38 -0.62
C GLU A 38 40.65 -25.47 -1.82
N GLN A 39 40.71 -24.42 -2.66
CA GLN A 39 40.65 -24.38 -4.12
C GLN A 39 39.59 -25.21 -4.87
N ILE A 40 38.58 -24.55 -5.47
CA ILE A 40 38.20 -24.76 -6.88
C ILE A 40 37.75 -23.43 -7.50
N ALA A 41 38.66 -22.73 -8.18
CA ALA A 41 38.34 -21.61 -9.06
C ALA A 41 38.29 -22.12 -10.52
N GLY A 42 37.08 -22.22 -11.08
CA GLY A 42 36.87 -22.48 -12.51
C GLY A 42 36.83 -21.19 -13.35
N PRO A 43 37.33 -21.18 -14.59
CA PRO A 43 37.41 -19.98 -15.41
C PRO A 43 36.07 -19.66 -16.09
N VAL A 44 35.45 -18.53 -15.73
CA VAL A 44 34.24 -18.02 -16.39
C VAL A 44 34.61 -17.37 -17.72
N LYS A 45 34.26 -18.03 -18.83
CA LYS A 45 34.39 -17.50 -20.19
C LYS A 45 33.46 -16.31 -20.42
N ARG A 46 34.03 -15.12 -20.61
CA ARG A 46 33.32 -13.90 -21.06
C ARG A 46 32.97 -14.04 -22.55
N GLY A 47 31.74 -14.45 -22.86
CA GLY A 47 31.17 -14.38 -24.20
C GLY A 47 30.69 -12.96 -24.52
N ARG A 48 31.48 -12.20 -25.29
CA ARG A 48 31.07 -10.96 -25.95
C ARG A 48 30.13 -11.30 -27.11
N GLY A 49 28.82 -11.31 -26.86
CA GLY A 49 27.76 -11.45 -27.87
C GLY A 49 27.07 -10.10 -28.14
N ARG A 50 27.04 -9.71 -29.42
CA ARG A 50 26.68 -8.38 -29.96
C ARG A 50 25.21 -7.99 -29.75
N PRO A 51 24.87 -6.69 -29.67
CA PRO A 51 23.49 -6.22 -29.75
C PRO A 51 22.97 -6.26 -31.21
N PRO A 52 21.75 -6.76 -31.49
CA PRO A 52 21.18 -6.68 -32.82
C PRO A 52 20.72 -5.25 -33.16
N LYS A 53 21.03 -4.85 -34.39
CA LYS A 53 20.70 -3.58 -35.04
C LYS A 53 19.20 -3.44 -35.32
N ASN A 54 18.75 -2.19 -35.18
CA ASN A 54 17.50 -1.59 -35.65
C ASN A 54 16.84 -2.25 -36.88
N GLN A 55 15.52 -2.43 -36.80
CA GLN A 55 14.65 -2.51 -37.97
C GLN A 55 13.55 -1.44 -37.85
N LYS A 56 13.59 -0.50 -38.80
CA LYS A 56 12.56 0.49 -39.10
C LYS A 56 11.37 -0.18 -39.81
N SER A 57 10.17 0.30 -39.52
CA SER A 57 9.04 0.46 -40.45
C SER A 57 8.10 1.48 -39.80
N GLU A 58 8.14 2.77 -40.16
CA GLU A 58 7.33 3.41 -41.23
C GLU A 58 5.82 3.13 -41.16
N GLN A 59 5.10 4.23 -40.87
CA GLN A 59 3.78 4.66 -41.37
C GLN A 59 2.53 3.79 -41.17
N ALA A 60 1.55 4.34 -40.45
CA ALA A 60 0.21 4.61 -41.00
C ALA A 60 -0.50 5.71 -40.18
N GLU A 61 -0.93 6.74 -40.89
CA GLU A 61 -1.85 7.80 -40.47
C GLU A 61 -3.30 7.29 -40.41
N ALA A 62 -4.07 7.82 -39.46
CA ALA A 62 -5.53 8.12 -39.53
C ALA A 62 -5.88 8.79 -38.18
N ALA A 63 -6.15 10.10 -38.06
CA ALA A 63 -7.27 10.89 -38.58
C ALA A 63 -8.65 10.43 -38.07
N ASN A 64 -9.45 11.42 -37.62
CA ASN A 64 -10.87 11.44 -37.21
C ASN A 64 -11.20 11.11 -35.74
N SER A 65 -11.68 12.06 -34.90
CA SER A 65 -12.94 12.87 -34.88
C SER A 65 -13.86 12.26 -33.80
N GLU A 66 -14.24 12.93 -32.70
CA GLU A 66 -15.44 13.77 -32.46
C GLU A 66 -15.55 13.80 -30.92
N ALA A 67 -15.61 14.93 -30.20
CA ALA A 67 -16.74 15.86 -30.08
C ALA A 67 -18.10 15.15 -29.85
N PHE A 68 -18.42 14.82 -28.60
CA PHE A 68 -19.83 14.70 -28.20
C PHE A 68 -20.05 15.33 -26.83
N ALA A 69 -20.85 16.38 -26.84
CA ALA A 69 -21.42 17.04 -25.70
C ALA A 69 -22.53 16.16 -25.12
N GLU A 70 -22.66 16.11 -23.80
CA GLU A 70 -23.92 15.73 -23.17
C GLU A 70 -24.26 16.74 -22.09
N ALA A 71 -25.17 17.63 -22.49
CA ALA A 71 -25.90 18.56 -21.67
C ALA A 71 -27.37 18.09 -21.66
N ALA A 72 -27.87 17.68 -20.51
CA ALA A 72 -29.27 17.62 -20.07
C ALA A 72 -29.23 16.97 -18.68
N GLU A 73 -29.90 17.44 -17.64
CA GLU A 73 -31.34 17.59 -17.61
C GLU A 73 -31.72 18.54 -16.46
N THR A 74 -32.20 19.72 -16.82
CA THR A 74 -32.78 20.71 -15.91
C THR A 74 -34.29 20.51 -15.92
N MET A 75 -34.81 19.76 -14.94
CA MET A 75 -36.25 19.55 -14.81
C MET A 75 -36.85 20.64 -13.91
N GLN A 76 -37.12 21.81 -14.52
CA GLN A 76 -38.10 22.78 -14.02
C GLN A 76 -39.49 22.14 -14.16
N GLY A 77 -40.32 22.03 -13.11
CA GLY A 77 -40.89 23.17 -12.41
C GLY A 77 -42.24 23.53 -13.04
N ILE A 78 -43.20 22.60 -13.06
CA ILE A 78 -44.56 22.87 -13.53
C ILE A 78 -45.30 23.64 -12.43
N HIS A 79 -45.29 24.95 -12.59
CA HIS A 79 -46.13 25.91 -11.90
C HIS A 79 -47.55 25.77 -12.48
N VAL A 80 -48.50 25.21 -11.72
CA VAL A 80 -49.93 25.27 -12.07
C VAL A 80 -50.44 26.59 -11.52
N SER A 81 -50.71 27.50 -12.45
CA SER A 81 -51.25 28.83 -12.20
C SER A 81 -52.66 28.76 -11.63
N ASP A 82 -52.80 29.44 -10.51
CA ASP A 82 -54.04 29.96 -9.94
C ASP A 82 -54.72 30.87 -11.01
N SER A 83 -55.91 30.51 -11.46
CA SER A 83 -56.77 31.34 -12.32
C SER A 83 -58.05 31.63 -11.56
N SER A 84 -58.03 32.76 -10.88
CA SER A 84 -59.18 33.47 -10.35
C SER A 84 -59.47 34.66 -11.28
N GLU A 85 -60.62 34.62 -11.96
CA GLU A 85 -61.30 35.76 -12.61
C GLU A 85 -62.69 35.23 -12.99
N ALA A 86 -63.76 35.57 -12.26
CA ALA A 86 -64.53 36.82 -12.33
C ALA A 86 -65.39 36.92 -13.61
N GLU A 87 -66.58 37.52 -13.42
CA GLU A 87 -67.62 37.86 -14.42
C GLU A 87 -68.61 36.72 -14.73
N GLN A 88 -69.92 36.91 -14.84
CA GLN A 88 -70.72 38.13 -14.99
C GLN A 88 -72.18 37.80 -14.66
N GLU A 89 -72.85 38.68 -13.91
CA GLU A 89 -74.31 38.71 -13.84
C GLU A 89 -74.88 39.08 -15.21
N ASP A 90 -75.87 38.33 -15.70
CA ASP A 90 -76.88 38.93 -16.57
C ASP A 90 -78.24 38.23 -16.42
N SER A 91 -79.22 38.98 -15.91
CA SER A 91 -80.63 38.62 -15.88
C SER A 91 -81.24 38.81 -17.26
N PRO A 92 -82.23 37.98 -17.63
CA PRO A 92 -83.38 38.55 -18.29
C PRO A 92 -84.71 38.21 -17.62
N ASP A 93 -85.48 39.27 -17.52
CA ASP A 93 -86.85 39.42 -17.05
C ASP A 93 -87.84 38.46 -17.75
N PRO A 94 -88.83 37.87 -17.04
CA PRO A 94 -89.77 36.91 -17.62
C PRO A 94 -90.99 37.62 -18.20
N GLN A 95 -91.05 37.76 -19.53
CA GLN A 95 -92.30 38.10 -20.21
C GLN A 95 -93.11 36.85 -20.59
N ARG A 96 -94.02 36.51 -19.68
CA ARG A 96 -95.46 36.37 -19.93
C ARG A 96 -95.87 35.97 -21.36
N THR A 97 -96.23 34.70 -21.54
CA THR A 97 -97.31 34.33 -22.47
C THR A 97 -98.28 33.40 -21.73
N ASP A 98 -99.48 33.94 -21.55
CA ASP A 98 -100.66 33.26 -21.08
C ASP A 98 -101.13 32.19 -22.10
N VAL A 99 -101.97 31.29 -21.59
CA VAL A 99 -102.96 30.46 -22.32
C VAL A 99 -102.49 29.10 -22.85
N ALA A 100 -102.67 28.03 -22.07
CA ALA A 100 -103.06 26.71 -22.57
C ALA A 100 -103.57 25.77 -21.45
N TYR A 101 -104.87 25.47 -21.51
CA TYR A 101 -105.59 24.29 -21.00
C TYR A 101 -104.96 23.48 -19.84
N GLN A 102 -105.49 23.64 -18.63
CA GLN A 102 -105.43 22.62 -17.58
C GLN A 102 -106.33 21.44 -17.98
N GLU A 103 -105.80 20.56 -18.83
CA GLU A 103 -106.29 19.18 -18.88
C GLU A 103 -105.79 18.49 -17.62
N LYS A 104 -106.72 18.08 -16.75
CA LYS A 104 -106.41 17.30 -15.55
C LYS A 104 -105.76 16.00 -16.03
N PRO A 105 -104.45 15.76 -15.81
CA PRO A 105 -103.83 14.53 -16.26
C PRO A 105 -104.55 13.36 -15.58
N PRO A 106 -104.81 12.26 -16.31
CA PRO A 106 -105.45 11.10 -15.72
C PRO A 106 -104.57 10.62 -14.55
N VAL A 107 -105.19 10.38 -13.39
CA VAL A 107 -104.51 10.10 -12.11
C VAL A 107 -103.50 8.95 -12.19
N GLN A 108 -103.65 8.04 -13.15
CA GLN A 108 -102.72 6.93 -13.41
C GLN A 108 -101.34 7.40 -13.90
N ASP A 109 -101.25 8.45 -14.72
CA ASP A 109 -99.97 8.94 -15.23
C ASP A 109 -99.12 9.57 -14.13
N PHE A 110 -99.77 10.20 -13.15
CA PHE A 110 -99.10 10.77 -11.97
C PHE A 110 -98.49 9.68 -11.06
N ILE A 111 -99.18 8.56 -10.89
CA ILE A 111 -98.67 7.43 -10.10
C ILE A 111 -97.48 6.77 -10.82
N LEU A 112 -97.55 6.62 -12.14
CA LEU A 112 -96.44 6.04 -12.91
C LEU A 112 -95.23 6.98 -12.90
N ALA A 113 -95.44 8.28 -13.08
CA ALA A 113 -94.38 9.29 -13.04
C ALA A 113 -93.71 9.36 -11.67
N SER A 114 -94.48 9.39 -10.58
CA SER A 114 -93.91 9.41 -9.21
C SER A 114 -93.09 8.16 -8.90
N ARG A 115 -93.56 6.97 -9.32
CA ARG A 115 -92.79 5.73 -9.16
C ARG A 115 -91.54 5.70 -10.02
N GLY A 116 -91.60 6.21 -11.26
CA GLY A 116 -90.44 6.37 -12.14
C GLY A 116 -89.38 7.28 -11.53
N LEU A 117 -89.79 8.42 -10.96
CA LEU A 117 -88.89 9.35 -10.27
C LEU A 117 -88.23 8.70 -9.04
N GLN A 118 -88.98 7.91 -8.29
CA GLN A 118 -88.47 7.19 -7.13
C GLN A 118 -87.42 6.14 -7.52
N LEU A 119 -87.66 5.37 -8.59
CA LEU A 119 -86.69 4.41 -9.13
C LEU A 119 -85.43 5.09 -9.64
N LEU A 120 -85.55 6.22 -10.36
CA LEU A 120 -84.39 7.02 -10.78
C LEU A 120 -83.61 7.55 -9.57
N THR A 121 -84.30 7.99 -8.53
CA THR A 121 -83.67 8.46 -7.29
C THR A 121 -82.91 7.32 -6.59
N GLU A 122 -83.49 6.11 -6.55
CA GLU A 122 -82.81 4.93 -6.00
C GLU A 122 -81.60 4.49 -6.85
N LEU A 123 -81.72 4.56 -8.18
CA LEU A 123 -80.62 4.23 -9.10
C LEU A 123 -79.44 5.19 -8.93
N VAL A 124 -79.70 6.50 -8.92
CA VAL A 124 -78.66 7.53 -8.69
C VAL A 124 -78.04 7.35 -7.31
N ARG A 125 -78.84 7.08 -6.27
CA ARG A 125 -78.32 6.79 -4.93
C ARG A 125 -77.42 5.55 -4.92
N SER A 126 -77.82 4.48 -5.62
CA SER A 126 -77.03 3.25 -5.73
C SER A 126 -75.72 3.48 -6.48
N GLN A 127 -75.75 4.24 -7.59
CA GLN A 127 -74.54 4.62 -8.32
C GLN A 127 -73.60 5.47 -7.46
N ASN A 128 -74.11 6.49 -6.76
CA ASN A 128 -73.31 7.32 -5.86
C ASN A 128 -72.68 6.48 -4.74
N GLN A 129 -73.42 5.55 -4.13
CA GLN A 129 -72.86 4.64 -3.13
C GLN A 129 -71.76 3.72 -3.69
N SER A 130 -71.88 3.27 -4.94
CA SER A 130 -70.85 2.47 -5.59
C SER A 130 -69.58 3.28 -5.88
N GLN A 131 -69.73 4.52 -6.34
CA GLN A 131 -68.62 5.43 -6.59
C GLN A 131 -67.91 5.83 -5.29
N GLU A 132 -68.66 6.11 -4.22
CA GLU A 132 -68.09 6.40 -2.89
C GLU A 132 -67.25 5.23 -2.37
N LYS A 133 -67.73 3.98 -2.53
CA LYS A 133 -66.96 2.79 -2.13
C LYS A 133 -65.66 2.66 -2.92
N LEU A 134 -65.69 2.95 -4.21
CA LEU A 134 -64.51 2.93 -5.06
C LEU A 134 -63.51 4.03 -4.68
N ILE A 135 -63.99 5.25 -4.42
CA ILE A 135 -63.13 6.35 -3.97
C ILE A 135 -62.50 6.01 -2.62
N ARG A 136 -63.29 5.49 -1.65
CA ARG A 136 -62.77 5.07 -0.34
C ARG A 136 -61.69 4.00 -0.48
N SER A 137 -61.95 2.93 -1.25
CA SER A 137 -60.95 1.87 -1.44
C SER A 137 -59.68 2.37 -2.15
N GLN A 138 -59.81 3.29 -3.11
CA GLN A 138 -58.66 3.92 -3.77
C GLN A 138 -57.87 4.81 -2.80
N THR A 139 -58.54 5.57 -1.93
CA THR A 139 -57.87 6.40 -0.91
C THR A 139 -57.15 5.54 0.14
N GLU A 140 -57.78 4.46 0.60
CA GLU A 140 -57.18 3.51 1.55
C GLU A 140 -55.96 2.81 0.94
N PHE A 141 -56.07 2.36 -0.31
CA PHE A 141 -54.95 1.79 -1.05
C PHE A 141 -53.80 2.79 -1.19
N SER A 142 -54.10 4.03 -1.57
CA SER A 142 -53.09 5.09 -1.74
C SER A 142 -52.39 5.41 -0.41
N SER A 143 -53.14 5.50 0.69
CA SER A 143 -52.58 5.69 2.04
C SER A 143 -51.66 4.54 2.42
N SER A 144 -52.08 3.29 2.19
CA SER A 144 -51.28 2.11 2.50
C SER A 144 -49.97 2.06 1.70
N VAL A 145 -50.00 2.47 0.44
CA VAL A 145 -48.78 2.56 -0.40
C VAL A 145 -47.85 3.66 0.12
N MET A 146 -48.38 4.82 0.48
CA MET A 146 -47.57 5.92 1.05
C MET A 146 -46.90 5.49 2.37
N ASP A 147 -47.65 4.86 3.29
CA ASP A 147 -47.11 4.36 4.55
C ASP A 147 -45.98 3.35 4.32
N ARG A 148 -46.13 2.45 3.34
CA ARG A 148 -45.09 1.48 2.99
C ARG A 148 -43.88 2.15 2.34
N MET A 149 -44.06 3.17 1.51
CA MET A 149 -42.94 3.94 0.95
C MET A 149 -42.16 4.68 2.05
N ASP A 150 -42.85 5.27 3.03
CA ASP A 150 -42.19 5.95 4.14
C ASP A 150 -41.45 4.96 5.06
N GLN A 151 -41.98 3.75 5.24
CA GLN A 151 -41.24 2.67 5.89
C GLN A 151 -39.95 2.32 5.14
N TYR A 152 -39.99 2.19 3.81
CA TYR A 152 -38.78 1.93 3.02
C TYR A 152 -37.78 3.07 3.08
N ARG A 153 -38.23 4.33 3.01
CA ARG A 153 -37.36 5.50 3.19
C ARG A 153 -36.64 5.46 4.53
N MET A 154 -37.35 5.16 5.61
CA MET A 154 -36.78 5.05 6.95
C MET A 154 -35.75 3.90 7.04
N GLN A 155 -36.03 2.76 6.42
CA GLN A 155 -35.09 1.64 6.37
C GLN A 155 -33.82 1.98 5.57
N ILE A 156 -33.95 2.67 4.43
CA ILE A 156 -32.82 3.13 3.63
C ILE A 156 -31.96 4.10 4.46
N SER A 157 -32.56 5.12 5.08
CA SER A 157 -31.82 6.05 5.93
C SER A 157 -31.12 5.37 7.11
N LYS A 158 -31.73 4.34 7.70
CA LYS A 158 -31.09 3.53 8.75
C LYS A 158 -29.86 2.80 8.21
N LEU A 159 -29.98 2.12 7.06
CA LEU A 159 -28.87 1.39 6.44
C LEU A 159 -27.74 2.33 6.01
N GLU A 160 -28.05 3.50 5.46
CA GLU A 160 -27.07 4.53 5.12
C GLU A 160 -26.31 5.03 6.36
N SER A 161 -27.03 5.29 7.46
CA SER A 161 -26.41 5.72 8.72
C SER A 161 -25.48 4.64 9.31
N GLU A 162 -25.87 3.36 9.24
CA GLU A 162 -25.08 2.24 9.72
C GLU A 162 -23.84 2.00 8.84
N ALA A 163 -23.97 2.17 7.52
CA ALA A 163 -22.85 2.09 6.59
C ALA A 163 -21.83 3.22 6.85
N ALA A 164 -22.30 4.45 7.06
CA ALA A 164 -21.45 5.59 7.39
C ALA A 164 -20.73 5.39 8.74
N GLU A 165 -21.40 4.83 9.74
CA GLU A 165 -20.77 4.53 11.03
C GLU A 165 -19.70 3.43 10.90
N LYS A 166 -19.96 2.37 10.12
CA LYS A 166 -18.97 1.33 9.84
C LYS A 166 -17.75 1.88 9.11
N GLU A 167 -17.94 2.76 8.14
CA GLU A 167 -16.84 3.40 7.42
C GLU A 167 -16.02 4.30 8.35
N LYS A 168 -16.69 5.10 9.21
CA LYS A 168 -16.03 5.91 10.23
C LYS A 168 -15.18 5.05 11.19
N ASN A 169 -15.69 3.90 11.62
CA ASN A 169 -14.94 2.99 12.48
C ASN A 169 -13.72 2.38 11.77
N ARG A 170 -13.87 1.98 10.49
CA ARG A 170 -12.72 1.52 9.68
C ARG A 170 -11.63 2.58 9.56
N LEU A 171 -12.01 3.84 9.34
CA LEU A 171 -11.05 4.94 9.26
C LEU A 171 -10.35 5.19 10.61
N ARG A 172 -11.07 5.08 11.73
CA ARG A 172 -10.48 5.16 13.07
C ARG A 172 -9.46 4.04 13.31
N ASP A 173 -9.79 2.81 12.96
CA ASP A 173 -8.89 1.65 13.14
C ASP A 173 -7.64 1.80 12.27
N SER A 174 -7.81 2.21 11.00
CA SER A 174 -6.69 2.49 10.10
C SER A 174 -5.79 3.61 10.61
N TYR A 175 -6.36 4.65 11.23
CA TYR A 175 -5.59 5.72 11.85
C TYR A 175 -4.76 5.22 13.05
N LEU A 176 -5.36 4.39 13.92
CA LEU A 176 -4.66 3.80 15.07
C LEU A 176 -3.52 2.87 14.62
N GLU A 177 -3.73 2.04 13.60
CA GLU A 177 -2.69 1.18 13.03
C GLU A 177 -1.53 2.02 12.44
N ALA A 178 -1.86 3.10 11.71
CA ALA A 178 -0.85 4.00 11.17
C ALA A 178 -0.04 4.70 12.27
N GLN A 179 -0.69 5.06 13.39
CA GLN A 179 -0.03 5.65 14.55
C GLN A 179 0.90 4.65 15.23
N GLN A 180 0.46 3.43 15.50
CA GLN A 180 1.30 2.37 16.06
C GLN A 180 2.56 2.12 15.22
N LYS A 181 2.38 2.05 13.90
CA LYS A 181 3.50 1.88 12.97
C LYS A 181 4.47 3.06 12.96
N ALA A 182 3.99 4.26 13.22
CA ALA A 182 4.85 5.44 13.36
C ALA A 182 5.67 5.38 14.66
N ASP A 183 5.07 4.92 15.76
CA ASP A 183 5.73 4.73 17.04
C ASP A 183 6.81 3.63 16.97
N GLU A 184 6.50 2.48 16.33
CA GLU A 184 7.47 1.41 16.07
C GLU A 184 8.69 1.91 15.27
N ARG A 185 8.46 2.72 14.22
CA ARG A 185 9.54 3.32 13.43
C ARG A 185 10.36 4.31 14.26
N MET A 186 9.72 5.04 15.17
CA MET A 186 10.43 5.96 16.06
C MET A 186 11.37 5.18 16.99
N GLU A 187 10.91 4.04 17.53
CA GLU A 187 11.73 3.16 18.35
C GLU A 187 12.91 2.58 17.55
N GLU A 188 12.69 2.13 16.32
CA GLU A 188 13.76 1.68 15.42
C GLU A 188 14.81 2.77 15.18
N ILE A 189 14.38 4.02 14.96
CA ILE A 189 15.29 5.17 14.81
C ILE A 189 16.11 5.38 16.10
N HIS A 190 15.51 5.24 17.28
CA HIS A 190 16.22 5.36 18.54
C HIS A 190 17.27 4.25 18.74
N GLN A 191 16.96 3.02 18.34
CA GLN A 191 17.91 1.91 18.36
C GLN A 191 19.10 2.17 17.41
N LEU A 192 18.82 2.60 16.17
CA LEU A 192 19.85 2.93 15.19
C LEU A 192 20.74 4.09 15.64
N ARG A 193 20.17 5.12 16.28
CA ARG A 193 20.96 6.21 16.90
C ARG A 193 21.88 5.69 17.99
N SER A 194 21.39 4.81 18.86
CA SER A 194 22.19 4.19 19.92
C SER A 194 23.36 3.36 19.35
N GLN A 195 23.12 2.61 18.27
CA GLN A 195 24.18 1.88 17.56
C GLN A 195 25.21 2.82 16.93
N LEU A 196 24.75 3.92 16.31
CA LEU A 196 25.62 4.94 15.73
C LEU A 196 26.53 5.55 16.81
N ASP A 197 26.00 5.88 17.99
CA ASP A 197 26.79 6.42 19.11
C ASP A 197 27.83 5.43 19.63
N LEU A 198 27.50 4.13 19.70
CA LEU A 198 28.44 3.08 20.06
C LEU A 198 29.55 2.96 19.01
N SER A 199 29.20 3.01 17.72
CA SER A 199 30.17 2.96 16.63
C SER A 199 31.07 4.19 16.62
N GLY A 200 30.53 5.39 16.84
CA GLY A 200 31.27 6.64 16.95
C GLY A 200 32.30 6.59 18.08
N ARG A 201 31.92 6.07 19.26
CA ARG A 201 32.86 5.85 20.37
C ARG A 201 33.97 4.86 20.03
N LYS A 202 33.68 3.79 19.28
CA LYS A 202 34.71 2.83 18.81
C LYS A 202 35.69 3.50 17.84
N VAL A 203 35.19 4.29 16.89
CA VAL A 203 36.03 5.04 15.94
C VAL A 203 36.95 6.03 16.67
N LEU A 204 36.42 6.80 17.63
CA LEU A 204 37.25 7.71 18.45
C LEU A 204 38.36 6.96 19.20
N LYS A 205 38.06 5.81 19.81
CA LYS A 205 39.08 4.98 20.48
C LYS A 205 40.16 4.48 19.51
N LEU A 206 39.78 4.07 18.31
CA LEU A 206 40.73 3.64 17.29
C LEU A 206 41.58 4.80 16.79
N ASN A 207 41.01 6.00 16.61
CA ASN A 207 41.76 7.20 16.22
C ASN A 207 42.83 7.55 17.26
N VAL A 208 42.50 7.58 18.55
CA VAL A 208 43.48 7.81 19.62
C VAL A 208 44.61 6.77 19.60
N ARG A 209 44.29 5.50 19.31
CA ARG A 209 45.30 4.44 19.17
C ARG A 209 46.19 4.65 17.95
N VAL A 210 45.62 5.09 16.82
CA VAL A 210 46.36 5.42 15.60
C VAL A 210 47.29 6.60 15.84
N GLU A 211 46.82 7.66 16.50
CA GLU A 211 47.65 8.82 16.88
C GLU A 211 48.85 8.39 17.74
N LYS A 212 48.61 7.59 18.79
CA LYS A 212 49.68 7.06 19.64
C LYS A 212 50.71 6.22 18.86
N LEU A 213 50.25 5.32 18.00
CA LEU A 213 51.14 4.52 17.15
C LEU A 213 51.90 5.39 16.14
N THR A 214 51.32 6.51 15.71
CA THR A 214 51.97 7.47 14.81
C THR A 214 53.10 8.20 15.54
N GLU A 215 52.86 8.65 16.78
CA GLU A 215 53.88 9.26 17.64
C GLU A 215 55.04 8.28 17.95
N GLU A 216 54.73 7.03 18.28
CA GLU A 216 55.73 5.99 18.52
C GLU A 216 56.57 5.71 17.28
N ASN A 217 55.96 5.61 16.09
CA ASN A 217 56.68 5.44 14.83
C ASN A 217 57.60 6.62 14.52
N GLU A 218 57.16 7.85 14.79
CA GLU A 218 57.97 9.05 14.59
C GLU A 218 59.18 9.07 15.55
N SER A 219 58.99 8.70 16.82
CA SER A 219 60.08 8.56 17.79
C SER A 219 61.11 7.50 17.34
N LEU A 220 60.66 6.35 16.84
CA LEU A 220 61.53 5.30 16.30
C LEU A 220 62.32 5.77 15.07
N ARG A 221 61.69 6.52 14.16
CA ARG A 221 62.38 7.12 12.99
C ARG A 221 63.50 8.05 13.43
N GLN A 222 63.25 8.91 14.42
CA GLN A 222 64.26 9.81 14.99
C GLN A 222 65.40 9.03 15.66
N GLN A 223 65.09 7.95 16.39
CA GLN A 223 66.11 7.08 17.00
C GLN A 223 66.99 6.40 15.95
N ILE A 224 66.38 5.86 14.88
CA ILE A 224 67.11 5.25 13.76
C ILE A 224 68.03 6.29 13.10
N GLN A 225 67.55 7.50 12.85
CA GLN A 225 68.37 8.57 12.28
C GLN A 225 69.57 8.92 13.18
N ALA A 226 69.35 9.09 14.49
CA ALA A 226 70.43 9.36 15.44
C ALA A 226 71.46 8.21 15.50
N MET A 227 71.02 6.95 15.40
CA MET A 227 71.91 5.78 15.34
C MET A 227 72.70 5.72 14.03
N LYS A 228 72.08 6.07 12.90
CA LYS A 228 72.75 6.18 11.59
C LYS A 228 73.83 7.26 11.61
N GLU A 229 73.55 8.44 12.18
CA GLU A 229 74.52 9.53 12.32
C GLU A 229 75.71 9.12 13.21
N LYS A 230 75.44 8.49 14.36
CA LYS A 230 76.49 7.95 15.24
C LYS A 230 77.35 6.89 14.55
N ALA A 231 76.75 6.03 13.74
CA ALA A 231 77.48 5.03 12.97
C ALA A 231 78.36 5.69 11.89
N ALA A 232 77.83 6.69 11.17
CA ALA A 232 78.59 7.45 10.17
C ALA A 232 79.79 8.18 10.79
N GLU A 233 79.62 8.78 11.98
CA GLU A 233 80.70 9.45 12.70
C GLU A 233 81.80 8.47 13.15
N ARG A 234 81.42 7.29 13.65
CA ARG A 234 82.39 6.22 13.97
C ARG A 234 83.18 5.78 12.74
N SER A 235 82.53 5.68 11.58
CA SER A 235 83.20 5.36 10.32
C SER A 235 84.18 6.44 9.88
N ARG A 236 83.86 7.74 10.09
CA ARG A 236 84.79 8.85 9.81
C ARG A 236 86.02 8.83 10.71
N VAL A 237 85.84 8.59 12.01
CA VAL A 237 86.95 8.47 12.97
C VAL A 237 87.85 7.27 12.63
N ALA A 238 87.26 6.12 12.28
CA ALA A 238 88.01 4.94 11.86
C ALA A 238 88.81 5.18 10.56
N ALA A 239 88.26 5.93 9.59
CA ALA A 239 88.96 6.28 8.36
C ALA A 239 90.09 7.30 8.58
N GLY A 240 89.91 8.28 9.47
CA GLY A 240 90.92 9.31 9.77
C GLY A 240 92.14 8.81 10.57
N GLY A 241 92.01 7.71 11.31
CA GLY A 241 93.09 7.12 12.12
C GLY A 241 94.14 6.32 11.35
N ARG A 242 94.02 6.15 10.03
CA ARG A 242 94.88 5.27 9.21
C ARG A 242 95.77 6.02 8.21
N ALA A 243 96.11 7.28 8.48
CA ALA A 243 96.95 8.12 7.60
C ALA A 243 98.44 8.17 7.96
N THR A 244 98.94 7.39 8.92
CA THR A 244 100.39 7.32 9.24
C THR A 244 100.85 5.87 9.40
N GLY A 245 100.90 5.13 8.29
CA GLY A 245 101.35 3.73 8.32
C GLY A 245 101.51 3.13 6.93
N SER A 246 102.63 3.49 6.29
CA SER A 246 103.24 2.79 5.16
C SER A 246 103.12 1.26 5.22
N ALA A 247 102.60 0.63 4.17
CA ALA A 247 103.25 -0.47 3.43
C ALA A 247 102.24 -1.14 2.47
N THR A 248 102.54 -1.01 1.18
CA THR A 248 102.42 -2.02 0.11
C THR A 248 101.65 -3.32 0.40
N GLY A 249 100.63 -3.60 -0.41
CA GLY A 249 100.14 -4.98 -0.59
C GLY A 249 98.69 -5.10 -1.02
N GLU A 250 98.50 -5.32 -2.33
CA GLU A 250 97.65 -6.38 -2.87
C GLU A 250 96.12 -6.27 -2.75
N THR A 251 95.54 -5.83 -3.88
CA THR A 251 94.25 -6.21 -4.49
C THR A 251 93.30 -7.12 -3.71
N ALA A 252 92.12 -6.59 -3.38
CA ALA A 252 90.87 -7.35 -3.42
C ALA A 252 89.70 -6.38 -3.64
N GLU A 253 89.20 -6.33 -4.88
CA GLU A 253 87.87 -5.84 -5.20
C GLU A 253 86.84 -6.62 -4.38
N VAL A 254 86.12 -5.94 -3.49
CA VAL A 254 84.82 -6.40 -3.01
C VAL A 254 83.84 -5.29 -3.33
N GLY A 255 83.10 -5.49 -4.42
CA GLY A 255 81.97 -4.65 -4.80
C GLY A 255 80.92 -4.66 -3.70
N ILE A 256 80.82 -3.54 -3.00
CA ILE A 256 79.66 -3.22 -2.18
C ILE A 256 78.80 -2.33 -3.07
N SER A 257 77.95 -2.98 -3.86
CA SER A 257 76.96 -2.33 -4.71
C SER A 257 76.12 -1.38 -3.86
N GLU A 258 76.02 -0.14 -4.32
CA GLU A 258 75.03 0.85 -3.92
C GLU A 258 73.65 0.19 -3.81
N MET A 259 73.10 0.19 -2.59
CA MET A 259 71.70 -0.12 -2.33
C MET A 259 70.97 1.20 -2.06
N GLU A 260 71.05 2.12 -3.03
CA GLU A 260 70.19 3.30 -3.13
C GLU A 260 68.93 2.87 -3.89
N ASP A 261 67.87 2.43 -3.20
CA ASP A 261 66.51 2.27 -3.77
C ASP A 261 65.46 1.88 -2.71
N PHE A 262 65.41 2.57 -1.55
CA PHE A 262 64.33 2.35 -0.55
C PHE A 262 63.42 3.54 -0.29
N ASP A 263 63.55 4.64 -1.05
CA ASP A 263 62.67 5.81 -0.89
C ASP A 263 61.33 5.73 -1.67
N ASN A 264 61.04 4.65 -2.39
CA ASN A 264 59.86 4.57 -3.26
C ASN A 264 58.69 3.71 -2.72
N VAL A 265 58.55 3.55 -1.39
CA VAL A 265 57.36 2.89 -0.80
C VAL A 265 56.38 3.91 -0.19
N SER A 266 56.73 5.20 -0.13
CA SER A 266 55.83 6.21 0.44
C SER A 266 54.76 6.75 -0.54
N ALA A 267 54.76 6.35 -1.81
CA ALA A 267 53.88 6.93 -2.83
C ALA A 267 52.56 6.15 -3.08
N THR A 268 52.36 4.97 -2.49
CA THR A 268 51.17 4.15 -2.76
C THR A 268 50.11 4.14 -1.66
N VAL A 269 50.28 4.87 -0.56
CA VAL A 269 49.25 5.04 0.50
C VAL A 269 48.67 6.46 0.47
N SER A 270 48.18 6.88 -0.69
CA SER A 270 47.30 8.06 -0.82
C SER A 270 46.10 7.80 -1.73
N GLY A 271 45.79 6.52 -2.02
CA GLY A 271 44.72 6.10 -2.92
C GLY A 271 43.51 5.44 -2.26
N ALA A 272 43.32 5.53 -0.95
CA ALA A 272 42.20 4.87 -0.25
C ALA A 272 41.02 5.82 0.05
N GLY A 273 40.78 6.79 -0.82
CA GLY A 273 39.69 7.78 -0.71
C GLY A 273 38.48 7.51 -1.61
N ALA A 274 38.35 6.32 -2.22
CA ALA A 274 37.26 6.05 -3.15
C ALA A 274 36.55 4.72 -2.87
N LEU A 275 35.25 4.86 -2.58
CA LEU A 275 34.19 3.88 -2.84
C LEU A 275 34.17 2.63 -1.95
N ASN A 276 33.54 2.78 -0.78
CA ASN A 276 32.71 1.71 -0.24
C ASN A 276 31.23 2.17 -0.18
N GLN A 277 30.63 2.31 -1.35
CA GLN A 277 29.18 2.28 -1.53
C GLN A 277 28.80 0.88 -2.02
N ASN A 278 28.78 -0.12 -1.12
CA ASN A 278 28.09 -1.38 -1.40
C ASN A 278 27.85 -2.19 -0.13
N MET A 279 26.93 -1.73 0.71
CA MET A 279 26.21 -2.60 1.65
C MET A 279 24.78 -2.09 1.77
N SER A 280 23.95 -2.50 0.81
CA SER A 280 22.49 -2.48 0.94
C SER A 280 21.96 -3.56 0.02
N SER A 281 21.69 -4.74 0.59
CA SER A 281 20.66 -5.71 0.19
C SER A 281 20.96 -7.08 0.82
N ALA A 282 20.69 -7.21 2.12
CA ALA A 282 20.40 -8.50 2.73
C ALA A 282 19.09 -8.36 3.50
N SER A 283 17.99 -8.44 2.76
CA SER A 283 16.68 -8.76 3.29
C SER A 283 16.68 -10.25 3.64
N GLU A 284 16.80 -10.59 4.92
CA GLU A 284 16.55 -11.94 5.40
C GLU A 284 15.17 -11.98 6.05
N ALA A 285 14.40 -12.99 5.62
CA ALA A 285 13.03 -13.22 5.98
C ALA A 285 12.94 -13.77 7.40
N GLY A 286 12.33 -13.00 8.31
CA GLY A 286 11.80 -13.50 9.56
C GLY A 286 10.36 -13.96 9.35
N ALA A 287 10.14 -15.27 9.38
CA ALA A 287 8.81 -15.86 9.47
C ALA A 287 8.21 -15.56 10.86
N PRO A 288 6.93 -15.12 10.96
CA PRO A 288 6.26 -15.10 12.25
C PRO A 288 5.67 -16.49 12.54
N ASP A 289 6.13 -17.10 13.63
CA ASP A 289 5.46 -18.21 14.29
C ASP A 289 4.06 -17.77 14.72
N GLN A 290 3.04 -18.39 14.12
CA GLN A 290 1.67 -18.28 14.60
C GLN A 290 1.54 -19.12 15.87
N ASN A 291 1.52 -18.44 17.03
CA ASN A 291 1.05 -19.04 18.27
C ASN A 291 -0.34 -18.49 18.59
N THR A 292 -1.37 -19.19 18.10
CA THR A 292 -2.76 -18.98 18.47
C THR A 292 -3.15 -19.92 19.61
N SER A 293 -3.42 -19.36 20.79
CA SER A 293 -4.08 -19.97 21.95
C SER A 293 -4.41 -18.80 22.90
N SER A 294 -5.61 -18.51 23.38
CA SER A 294 -6.83 -19.30 23.50
C SER A 294 -8.02 -18.36 23.70
N ALA A 295 -9.12 -18.62 22.99
CA ALA A 295 -10.46 -18.22 23.38
C ALA A 295 -11.12 -19.39 24.12
N SER A 296 -11.64 -19.12 25.31
CA SER A 296 -12.48 -20.04 26.08
C SER A 296 -13.95 -19.74 25.78
N GLY A 297 -14.75 -20.78 25.49
CA GLY A 297 -16.19 -20.71 25.73
C GLY A 297 -17.10 -21.50 24.80
N ALA A 298 -17.60 -22.62 25.34
CA ALA A 298 -18.92 -23.23 25.11
C ALA A 298 -19.17 -24.14 23.89
N GLU A 299 -19.17 -25.45 24.19
CA GLU A 299 -20.23 -26.45 23.95
C GLU A 299 -21.03 -26.42 22.62
N THR A 300 -20.97 -27.51 21.85
CA THR A 300 -22.00 -28.58 21.80
C THR A 300 -21.77 -29.59 20.66
N LEU A 301 -21.95 -30.87 21.01
CA LEU A 301 -22.45 -32.01 20.23
C LEU A 301 -21.97 -32.31 18.78
N ASP A 302 -21.24 -33.43 18.69
CA ASP A 302 -21.69 -34.69 18.06
C ASP A 302 -22.02 -34.70 16.55
N LYS A 303 -21.08 -35.22 15.71
CA LYS A 303 -21.27 -36.38 14.81
C LYS A 303 -20.15 -36.50 13.76
N ASN A 304 -19.46 -37.66 13.79
CA ASN A 304 -18.72 -38.26 12.68
C ASN A 304 -19.62 -38.38 11.43
N PRO A 305 -19.09 -38.26 10.19
CA PRO A 305 -18.46 -39.43 9.55
C PRO A 305 -17.33 -39.18 8.52
N ALA A 306 -16.56 -40.25 8.32
CA ALA A 306 -15.94 -40.71 7.07
C ALA A 306 -14.85 -39.85 6.39
N HIS A 307 -13.60 -40.29 6.58
CA HIS A 307 -12.46 -40.00 5.71
C HIS A 307 -12.64 -40.56 4.30
N PRO A 308 -12.26 -39.80 3.25
CA PRO A 308 -11.70 -40.38 2.04
C PRO A 308 -10.17 -40.25 2.08
N SER A 309 -9.50 -41.41 2.05
CA SER A 309 -8.05 -41.55 1.87
C SER A 309 -7.64 -41.06 0.47
N GLY A 310 -7.32 -39.76 0.37
CA GLY A 310 -6.69 -39.16 -0.79
C GLY A 310 -5.17 -39.24 -0.69
N SER A 311 -4.56 -40.12 -1.48
CA SER A 311 -3.13 -40.27 -1.67
C SER A 311 -2.51 -39.00 -2.28
N GLY A 312 -2.05 -38.08 -1.44
CA GLY A 312 -1.23 -36.95 -1.85
C GLY A 312 0.18 -37.41 -2.20
N LYS A 313 0.45 -37.66 -3.48
CA LYS A 313 1.81 -37.71 -4.01
C LYS A 313 2.41 -36.32 -3.86
N GLY A 314 3.22 -36.12 -2.82
CA GLY A 314 4.06 -34.95 -2.64
C GLY A 314 5.07 -34.87 -3.77
N GLU A 315 4.76 -34.08 -4.80
CA GLU A 315 5.75 -33.61 -5.76
C GLU A 315 6.68 -32.63 -5.05
N ALA A 316 7.80 -33.16 -4.57
CA ALA A 316 9.00 -32.39 -4.27
C ALA A 316 9.54 -31.80 -5.60
N SER A 317 8.87 -30.77 -6.11
CA SER A 317 9.32 -29.97 -7.25
C SER A 317 10.41 -29.01 -6.78
N SER A 318 11.63 -29.54 -6.82
CA SER A 318 12.94 -28.92 -7.08
C SER A 318 13.02 -27.39 -7.09
N GLY A 319 13.97 -26.85 -6.31
CA GLY A 319 14.33 -25.44 -6.13
C GLY A 319 14.86 -24.68 -7.37
N PHE A 320 14.13 -24.74 -8.48
CA PHE A 320 14.35 -23.92 -9.68
C PHE A 320 13.31 -22.77 -9.82
N CYS A 321 12.50 -22.54 -8.78
CA CYS A 321 11.34 -21.64 -8.79
C CYS A 321 11.68 -20.14 -8.66
N GLY A 322 12.89 -19.80 -8.23
CA GLY A 322 13.23 -18.42 -7.83
C GLY A 322 13.37 -17.43 -8.98
N TRP A 323 13.85 -17.85 -10.15
CA TRP A 323 14.07 -16.94 -11.28
C TRP A 323 12.77 -16.55 -11.99
N GLY A 324 11.85 -17.50 -12.14
CA GLY A 324 10.52 -17.24 -12.70
C GLY A 324 9.72 -16.28 -11.84
N GLN A 325 9.69 -16.51 -10.52
CA GLN A 325 8.99 -15.65 -9.56
C GLN A 325 9.58 -14.23 -9.52
N ARG A 326 10.90 -14.05 -9.54
CA ARG A 326 11.52 -12.71 -9.58
C ARG A 326 11.16 -11.94 -10.85
N ARG A 327 11.17 -12.59 -12.01
CA ARG A 327 10.78 -11.95 -13.29
C ARG A 327 9.31 -11.58 -13.30
N ARG A 328 8.44 -12.46 -12.80
CA ARG A 328 7.02 -12.21 -12.64
C ARG A 328 6.74 -11.03 -11.72
N LYS A 329 7.38 -10.98 -10.55
CA LYS A 329 7.27 -9.86 -9.59
C LYS A 329 7.68 -8.53 -10.23
N LYS A 330 8.84 -8.47 -10.89
CA LYS A 330 9.30 -7.25 -11.58
C LYS A 330 8.38 -6.80 -12.72
N PHE A 331 7.79 -7.77 -13.43
CA PHE A 331 6.83 -7.46 -14.49
C PHE A 331 5.56 -6.84 -13.91
N LEU A 332 4.97 -7.45 -12.88
CA LEU A 332 3.76 -6.96 -12.23
C LEU A 332 3.98 -5.61 -11.55
N GLU A 333 5.12 -5.40 -10.90
CA GLU A 333 5.49 -4.11 -10.31
C GLU A 333 5.50 -3.01 -11.39
N LYS A 334 6.05 -3.30 -12.57
CA LYS A 334 6.03 -2.35 -13.70
C LYS A 334 4.61 -2.09 -14.21
N VAL A 335 3.76 -3.12 -14.28
CA VAL A 335 2.37 -3.00 -14.74
C VAL A 335 1.54 -2.19 -13.74
N TYR A 336 1.67 -2.45 -12.44
CA TYR A 336 0.92 -1.75 -11.38
C TYR A 336 1.34 -0.29 -11.20
N CYS A 337 2.57 0.07 -11.57
CA CYS A 337 3.01 1.46 -11.59
C CYS A 337 2.69 2.20 -12.90
N ASP A 338 2.19 1.51 -13.93
CA ASP A 338 1.91 2.13 -15.24
C ASP A 338 0.51 2.76 -15.24
N ARG A 339 0.48 4.10 -15.30
CA ARG A 339 -0.76 4.91 -15.28
C ARG A 339 -1.67 4.70 -16.49
N ARG A 340 -1.26 3.91 -17.48
CA ARG A 340 -2.07 3.62 -18.67
C ARG A 340 -3.13 2.57 -18.43
N TYR A 341 -3.02 1.76 -17.39
CA TYR A 341 -4.06 0.80 -17.03
C TYR A 341 -5.08 1.45 -16.10
N SER A 342 -6.36 1.20 -16.33
CA SER A 342 -7.41 1.56 -15.38
C SER A 342 -7.37 0.64 -14.16
N ASP A 343 -7.95 1.09 -13.05
CA ASP A 343 -8.03 0.30 -11.82
C ASP A 343 -8.75 -1.05 -12.05
N GLU A 344 -9.74 -1.09 -12.95
CA GLU A 344 -10.46 -2.31 -13.35
C GLU A 344 -9.57 -3.28 -14.14
N GLN A 345 -8.71 -2.77 -15.03
CA GLN A 345 -7.72 -3.60 -15.73
C GLN A 345 -6.69 -4.16 -14.76
N ILE A 346 -6.23 -3.36 -13.79
CA ILE A 346 -5.30 -3.81 -12.74
C ILE A 346 -5.94 -4.92 -11.89
N ALA A 347 -7.22 -4.80 -11.53
CA ALA A 347 -7.95 -5.84 -10.79
C ALA A 347 -8.01 -7.18 -11.55
N LEU A 348 -8.28 -7.15 -12.86
CA LEU A 348 -8.26 -8.34 -13.72
C LEU A 348 -6.87 -8.96 -13.83
N ILE A 349 -5.83 -8.14 -13.90
CA ILE A 349 -4.43 -8.63 -13.94
C ILE A 349 -4.06 -9.31 -12.62
N GLN A 350 -4.51 -8.77 -11.48
CA GLN A 350 -4.33 -9.41 -10.18
C GLN A 350 -5.10 -10.75 -10.09
N GLU A 351 -6.30 -10.81 -10.64
CA GLU A 351 -7.09 -12.04 -10.70
C GLU A 351 -6.41 -13.11 -11.57
N ALA A 352 -5.89 -12.71 -12.73
CA ALA A 352 -5.08 -13.56 -13.61
C ALA A 352 -3.81 -14.08 -12.91
N ASP A 353 -3.15 -13.22 -12.13
CA ASP A 353 -1.97 -13.58 -11.36
C ASP A 353 -2.29 -14.65 -10.29
N LYS A 354 -3.36 -14.43 -9.53
CA LYS A 354 -3.88 -15.38 -8.53
C LYS A 354 -4.32 -16.70 -9.13
N ALA A 355 -4.87 -16.67 -10.36
CA ALA A 355 -5.23 -17.87 -11.11
C ALA A 355 -4.01 -18.68 -11.60
N GLY A 356 -2.78 -18.19 -11.37
CA GLY A 356 -1.57 -18.91 -11.74
C GLY A 356 -1.24 -18.84 -13.23
N ILE A 357 -1.79 -17.87 -13.97
CA ILE A 357 -1.52 -17.71 -15.40
C ILE A 357 -0.02 -17.50 -15.63
N SER A 358 0.50 -18.13 -16.69
CA SER A 358 1.92 -18.02 -17.06
C SER A 358 2.33 -16.58 -17.36
N LEU A 359 3.62 -16.26 -17.19
CA LEU A 359 4.12 -14.91 -17.47
C LEU A 359 3.91 -14.48 -18.93
N SER A 360 3.92 -15.42 -19.89
CA SER A 360 3.58 -15.13 -21.29
C SER A 360 2.12 -14.76 -21.46
N GLY A 361 1.20 -15.51 -20.84
CA GLY A 361 -0.24 -15.18 -20.86
C GLY A 361 -0.54 -13.84 -20.19
N LEU A 362 0.13 -13.53 -19.07
CA LEU A 362 0.02 -12.21 -18.43
C LEU A 362 0.52 -11.08 -19.34
N LYS A 363 1.59 -11.29 -20.13
CA LYS A 363 2.08 -10.28 -21.07
C LYS A 363 1.11 -10.01 -22.21
N GLU A 364 0.46 -11.04 -22.71
CA GLU A 364 -0.59 -10.91 -23.74
C GLU A 364 -1.82 -10.19 -23.17
N LEU A 365 -2.23 -10.55 -21.96
CA LEU A 365 -3.35 -9.92 -21.26
C LEU A 365 -3.10 -8.44 -20.94
N CYS A 366 -1.85 -8.08 -20.63
CA CYS A 366 -1.43 -6.72 -20.29
C CYS A 366 -1.11 -5.84 -21.53
N ASP A 367 -1.53 -6.16 -22.75
CA ASP A 367 -1.32 -5.21 -23.85
C ASP A 367 -2.27 -4.00 -23.67
N PRO A 368 -1.76 -2.76 -23.55
CA PRO A 368 -2.59 -1.57 -23.34
C PRO A 368 -3.57 -1.28 -24.48
N LYS A 369 -3.42 -1.94 -25.63
CA LYS A 369 -4.37 -1.83 -26.75
C LYS A 369 -5.62 -2.70 -26.59
N ILE A 370 -5.62 -3.63 -25.64
CA ILE A 370 -6.74 -4.54 -25.42
C ILE A 370 -7.76 -3.84 -24.51
N SER A 371 -9.02 -3.80 -24.94
CA SER A 371 -10.11 -3.27 -24.15
C SER A 371 -10.40 -4.17 -22.94
N LEU A 372 -10.96 -3.58 -21.87
CA LEU A 372 -11.32 -4.31 -20.64
C LEU A 372 -12.19 -5.56 -20.92
N GLY A 373 -13.20 -5.43 -21.79
CA GLY A 373 -14.07 -6.56 -22.15
C GLY A 373 -13.31 -7.71 -22.83
N ASN A 374 -12.35 -7.39 -23.71
CA ASN A 374 -11.51 -8.41 -24.34
C ASN A 374 -10.55 -9.06 -23.33
N MET A 375 -10.05 -8.32 -22.34
CA MET A 375 -9.25 -8.89 -21.24
C MET A 375 -10.07 -9.90 -20.43
N GLN A 376 -11.34 -9.61 -20.12
CA GLN A 376 -12.22 -10.56 -19.41
C GLN A 376 -12.42 -11.84 -20.20
N VAL A 377 -12.71 -11.73 -21.51
CA VAL A 377 -12.88 -12.90 -22.39
C VAL A 377 -11.60 -13.73 -22.49
N MET A 378 -10.44 -13.08 -22.64
CA MET A 378 -9.13 -13.74 -22.63
C MET A 378 -8.86 -14.45 -21.31
N LEU A 379 -9.15 -13.80 -20.18
CA LEU A 379 -8.97 -14.40 -18.86
C LEU A 379 -9.85 -15.64 -18.68
N SER A 380 -11.12 -15.59 -19.09
CA SER A 380 -12.03 -16.74 -19.08
C SER A 380 -11.57 -17.87 -20.02
N TYR A 381 -10.87 -17.55 -21.11
CA TYR A 381 -10.27 -18.57 -21.98
C TYR A 381 -9.02 -19.18 -21.34
N MET A 382 -8.12 -18.38 -20.76
CA MET A 382 -6.88 -18.86 -20.12
C MET A 382 -7.11 -19.65 -18.81
N LYS A 383 -8.23 -19.42 -18.13
CA LYS A 383 -8.64 -20.19 -16.95
C LYS A 383 -9.17 -21.59 -17.28
N ARG A 384 -9.66 -21.79 -18.51
CA ARG A 384 -10.12 -23.10 -19.00
C ARG A 384 -8.92 -23.87 -19.54
#